data_AF-K9YPZ4-F1
#
_entry.id   AF-K9YPZ4-F1
#
_cell.length_a   1.000
_cell.length_b   1.000
_cell.length_c   1.000
_cell.angle_alpha   90.00
_cell.angle_beta   90.00
_cell.angle_gamma   90.00
#
_symmetry.space_group_name_H-M   'P 1'
#
loop_
_entity.id
_entity.type
_entity.pdbx_description
1 polymer ?
#
loop_
_entity_poly.entity_id
_entity_poly.type
_entity_poly.pdbx_seq_one_letter_code
_entity_poly.pdbx_strand_id
1 'polypeptide(L)'
;MTKNARKKKGIKLNREWLPEAIAVIFLVAIGLYFFLPSAARSSLLEGLNNLITLLPTLIKSAINPKNILAIIIIVAVSYFFVQRLRYHVFRLYGYDKTCPVCQHHTHKLHRKGYQRWLSYLIPIRRYHCSNCNWKGLRIYHKKTRNRG
;
A
#
# COMPACT_ATOMS: atom_id res chain seq x y z
N MET A 1 5.45 -43.41 -1.12
CA MET A 1 4.20 -42.70 -1.48
C MET A 1 3.86 -41.69 -0.40
N THR A 2 4.25 -40.42 -0.56
CA THR A 2 3.94 -39.36 0.41
C THR A 2 2.78 -38.51 -0.12
N LYS A 3 1.66 -38.50 0.61
CA LYS A 3 0.44 -37.75 0.27
C LYS A 3 0.68 -36.26 0.49
N ASN A 4 0.77 -35.49 -0.59
CA ASN A 4 0.93 -34.05 -0.55
C ASN A 4 -0.44 -33.36 -0.32
N ALA A 5 -0.68 -32.91 0.91
CA ALA A 5 -1.86 -32.16 1.28
C ALA A 5 -1.81 -30.75 0.66
N ARG A 6 -2.66 -30.49 -0.34
CA ARG A 6 -2.82 -29.15 -0.94
C ARG A 6 -3.55 -28.22 0.04
N LYS A 7 -2.78 -27.41 0.78
CA LYS A 7 -3.32 -26.29 1.57
C LYS A 7 -4.07 -25.31 0.66
N LYS A 8 -5.38 -25.14 0.88
CA LYS A 8 -6.20 -24.11 0.22
C LYS A 8 -5.61 -22.73 0.52
N LYS A 9 -5.08 -22.06 -0.51
CA LYS A 9 -4.61 -20.67 -0.43
C LYS A 9 -5.83 -19.76 -0.28
N GLY A 10 -6.11 -19.33 0.95
CA GLY A 10 -7.01 -18.21 1.18
C GLY A 10 -6.47 -16.97 0.47
N ILE A 11 -7.34 -16.27 -0.27
CA ILE A 11 -7.02 -15.03 -0.97
C ILE A 11 -6.74 -13.98 0.11
N LYS A 12 -5.47 -13.81 0.46
CA LYS A 12 -5.02 -12.74 1.35
C LYS A 12 -5.01 -11.45 0.55
N LEU A 13 -6.06 -10.64 0.69
CA LEU A 13 -6.11 -9.30 0.13
C LEU A 13 -5.02 -8.45 0.82
N ASN A 14 -3.94 -8.17 0.09
CA ASN A 14 -2.81 -7.41 0.60
C ASN A 14 -3.22 -5.95 0.86
N ARG A 15 -2.99 -5.45 2.07
CA ARG A 15 -3.19 -4.05 2.51
C ARG A 15 -2.46 -2.99 1.65
N GLU A 16 -1.64 -3.43 0.71
CA GLU A 16 -0.84 -2.62 -0.22
C GLU A 16 -1.64 -2.20 -1.46
N TRP A 17 -2.70 -2.95 -1.80
CA TRP A 17 -3.65 -2.62 -2.87
C TRP A 17 -4.76 -1.69 -2.40
N LEU A 18 -4.83 -1.38 -1.11
CA LEU A 18 -5.89 -0.57 -0.53
C LEU A 18 -6.04 0.81 -1.19
N PRO A 19 -4.98 1.60 -1.46
CA PRO A 19 -5.15 2.87 -2.16
C PRO A 19 -5.55 2.71 -3.63
N GLU A 20 -5.08 1.67 -4.32
CA GLU A 20 -5.44 1.40 -5.72
C GLU A 20 -6.87 0.87 -5.83
N ALA A 21 -7.29 0.00 -4.92
CA ALA A 21 -8.65 -0.49 -4.78
C ALA A 21 -9.60 0.65 -4.37
N ILE A 22 -9.20 1.52 -3.44
CA ILE A 22 -9.95 2.75 -3.10
C ILE A 22 -10.09 3.62 -4.35
N ALA A 23 -9.01 3.86 -5.10
CA ALA A 23 -9.06 4.68 -6.31
C ALA A 23 -9.98 4.08 -7.39
N VAL A 24 -9.95 2.76 -7.59
CA VAL A 24 -10.85 2.06 -8.53
C VAL A 24 -12.30 2.12 -8.04
N ILE A 25 -12.56 1.87 -6.76
CA ILE A 25 -13.90 2.01 -6.16
C ILE A 25 -14.41 3.44 -6.33
N PHE A 26 -13.54 4.44 -6.13
CA PHE A 26 -13.89 5.85 -6.27
C PHE A 26 -14.21 6.21 -7.74
N LEU A 27 -13.41 5.74 -8.70
CA LEU A 27 -13.66 5.91 -10.13
C LEU A 27 -14.96 5.23 -10.58
N VAL A 28 -15.23 4.02 -10.10
CA VAL A 28 -16.47 3.29 -10.38
C VAL A 28 -17.68 4.00 -9.76
N ALA A 29 -17.56 4.51 -8.54
CA ALA A 29 -18.60 5.29 -7.88
C ALA A 29 -18.91 6.60 -8.65
N ILE A 30 -17.88 7.30 -9.14
CA ILE A 30 -18.04 8.49 -10.00
C ILE A 30 -18.73 8.12 -11.32
N GLY A 31 -18.31 7.03 -11.98
CA GLY A 31 -18.94 6.57 -13.22
C GLY A 31 -20.41 6.20 -13.03
N LEU A 32 -20.74 5.47 -11.96
CA LEU A 32 -22.12 5.14 -11.58
C LEU A 32 -22.94 6.40 -11.31
N TYR A 33 -22.38 7.39 -10.61
CA TYR A 33 -23.02 8.68 -10.37
C TYR A 33 -23.44 9.38 -11.67
N PHE A 34 -22.58 9.37 -12.69
CA PHE A 34 -22.90 9.94 -14.01
C PHE A 34 -23.92 9.12 -14.82
N PHE A 35 -24.22 7.89 -14.41
CA PHE A 35 -25.23 7.05 -15.06
C PHE A 35 -26.59 7.06 -14.36
N LEU A 36 -26.64 7.53 -13.11
CA LEU A 36 -27.88 7.66 -12.33
C LEU A 36 -28.84 8.69 -12.96
N PRO A 37 -30.17 8.47 -12.92
CA PRO A 37 -31.15 9.46 -13.38
C PRO A 37 -31.02 10.78 -12.62
N SER A 38 -31.33 11.90 -13.26
CA SER A 38 -31.19 13.25 -12.67
C SER A 38 -31.91 13.40 -11.33
N ALA A 39 -33.09 12.77 -11.18
CA ALA A 39 -33.85 12.77 -9.93
C ALA A 39 -33.16 12.02 -8.77
N ALA A 40 -32.33 11.00 -9.05
CA ALA A 40 -31.59 10.28 -8.01
C ALA A 40 -30.30 11.00 -7.60
N ARG A 41 -29.72 11.82 -8.50
CA ARG A 41 -28.51 12.61 -8.20
C ARG A 41 -28.80 13.74 -7.23
N SER A 42 -29.95 14.41 -7.36
CA SER A 42 -30.35 15.49 -6.45
C SER A 42 -30.49 14.99 -5.00
N SER A 43 -31.11 13.83 -4.79
CA SER A 43 -31.24 13.23 -3.44
C SER A 43 -29.89 12.83 -2.82
N LEU A 44 -28.93 12.37 -3.64
CA LEU A 44 -27.58 12.05 -3.18
C LEU A 44 -26.77 13.30 -2.81
N LEU A 45 -26.88 14.38 -3.59
CA LEU A 45 -26.22 15.65 -3.30
C LEU A 45 -26.80 16.30 -2.04
N GLU A 46 -28.11 16.20 -1.83
CA GLU A 46 -28.77 16.69 -0.63
C GLU A 46 -28.30 15.92 0.63
N GLY A 47 -28.14 14.60 0.53
CA GLY A 47 -27.51 13.78 1.57
C GLY A 47 -26.05 14.16 1.84
N LEU A 48 -25.26 14.46 0.81
CA LEU A 48 -23.87 14.91 0.96
C LEU A 48 -23.77 16.30 1.59
N ASN A 49 -24.64 17.24 1.22
CA ASN A 49 -24.69 18.57 1.82
C ASN A 49 -25.07 18.50 3.31
N ASN A 50 -25.98 17.60 3.68
CA ASN A 50 -26.28 17.30 5.07
C ASN A 50 -25.08 16.68 5.82
N LEU A 51 -24.21 15.94 5.14
CA LEU A 51 -23.00 15.37 5.73
C LEU A 51 -21.87 16.41 5.87
N ILE A 52 -21.72 17.31 4.90
CA ILE A 52 -20.77 18.43 4.94
C ILE A 52 -21.15 19.41 6.06
N THR A 53 -22.43 19.64 6.31
CA THR A 53 -22.89 20.50 7.42
C THR A 53 -22.67 19.84 8.78
N LEU A 54 -22.62 18.50 8.86
CA LEU A 54 -22.23 17.77 10.07
C LEU A 54 -20.70 17.74 10.29
N LEU A 55 -19.89 17.83 9.23
CA LEU A 55 -18.43 17.86 9.32
C LEU A 55 -17.85 18.89 10.31
N PRO A 56 -18.24 20.18 10.29
CA PRO A 56 -17.73 21.17 11.24
C PRO A 56 -18.15 20.87 12.68
N THR A 57 -19.31 20.22 12.91
CA THR A 57 -19.72 19.79 14.26
C THR A 57 -18.86 18.62 14.75
N LEU A 58 -18.51 17.68 13.87
CA LEU A 58 -17.56 16.60 14.16
C LEU A 58 -16.14 17.13 14.39
N ILE A 59 -15.68 18.11 13.61
CA ILE A 59 -14.37 18.74 13.77
C ILE A 59 -14.31 19.50 15.09
N LYS A 60 -15.34 20.30 15.42
CA LYS A 60 -15.43 20.98 16.73
C LYS A 60 -15.45 19.97 17.88
N SER A 61 -16.18 18.86 17.74
CA SER A 61 -16.19 17.78 18.73
C SER A 61 -14.83 17.06 18.84
N ALA A 62 -14.09 16.93 17.73
CA ALA A 62 -12.76 16.30 17.70
C ALA A 62 -11.67 17.17 18.36
N ILE A 63 -11.85 18.49 18.46
CA ILE A 63 -10.89 19.43 19.10
C ILE A 63 -10.99 19.40 20.65
N ASN A 64 -11.90 18.61 21.22
CA ASN A 64 -11.90 18.38 22.66
C ASN A 64 -10.51 17.86 23.12
N PRO A 65 -9.92 18.37 24.22
CA PRO A 65 -8.56 18.00 24.63
C PRO A 65 -8.39 16.50 24.89
N LYS A 66 -9.46 15.82 25.32
CA LYS A 66 -9.51 14.36 25.46
C LYS A 66 -9.40 13.62 24.11
N ASN A 67 -10.01 14.17 23.06
CA ASN A 67 -9.99 13.60 21.71
C ASN A 67 -8.64 13.84 21.01
N ILE A 68 -7.99 14.97 21.27
CA ILE A 68 -6.62 15.25 20.78
C ILE A 68 -5.64 14.19 21.30
N LEU A 69 -5.70 13.88 22.60
CA LEU A 69 -4.85 12.84 23.18
C LEU A 69 -5.09 11.47 22.52
N ALA A 70 -6.35 11.10 22.29
CA ALA A 70 -6.71 9.86 21.60
C ALA A 70 -6.15 9.82 20.17
N ILE A 71 -6.24 10.93 19.42
CA ILE A 71 -5.69 11.05 18.06
C ILE A 71 -4.16 10.88 18.10
N ILE A 72 -3.46 11.54 19.02
CA ILE A 72 -2.01 11.41 19.18
C ILE A 72 -1.61 9.96 19.44
N ILE A 73 -2.32 9.27 20.34
CA ILE A 73 -2.08 7.85 20.64
C ILE A 73 -2.30 6.99 19.40
N ILE A 74 -3.40 7.19 18.66
CA ILE A 74 -3.69 6.43 17.43
C ILE A 74 -2.60 6.66 16.38
N VAL A 75 -2.17 7.90 16.17
CA VAL A 75 -1.10 8.24 15.22
C VAL A 75 0.23 7.60 15.66
N ALA A 76 0.56 7.68 16.96
CA ALA A 76 1.77 7.06 17.51
C ALA A 76 1.76 5.54 17.33
N VAL A 77 0.68 4.86 17.72
CA VAL A 77 0.53 3.41 17.56
C VAL A 77 0.61 3.00 16.09
N SER A 78 -0.06 3.75 15.20
CA SER A 78 0.00 3.52 13.76
C SER A 78 1.42 3.66 13.23
N TYR A 79 2.14 4.70 13.65
CA TYR A 79 3.54 4.93 13.30
C TYR A 79 4.44 3.78 13.78
N PHE A 80 4.32 3.36 15.04
CA PHE A 80 5.08 2.23 15.59
C PHE A 80 4.76 0.92 14.86
N PHE A 81 3.50 0.69 14.51
CA PHE A 81 3.09 -0.48 13.75
C PHE A 81 3.74 -0.51 12.37
N VAL A 82 3.74 0.62 11.65
CA VAL A 82 4.42 0.76 10.35
C VAL A 82 5.93 0.52 10.49
N GLN A 83 6.57 1.07 11.51
CA GLN A 83 8.00 0.84 11.77
C GLN A 83 8.30 -0.64 12.06
N ARG A 84 7.45 -1.30 12.85
CA ARG A 84 7.59 -2.73 13.16
C ARG A 84 7.42 -3.60 11.92
N LEU A 85 6.44 -3.29 11.06
CA LEU A 85 6.27 -3.96 9.77
C LEU A 85 7.51 -3.78 8.89
N ARG A 86 8.02 -2.55 8.81
CA ARG A 86 9.23 -2.23 8.05
C ARG A 86 10.42 -3.05 8.54
N TYR A 87 10.65 -3.11 9.84
CA TYR A 87 11.71 -3.93 10.44
C TYR A 87 11.56 -5.42 10.08
N HIS A 88 10.35 -5.98 10.20
CA HIS A 88 10.10 -7.38 9.91
C HIS A 88 10.31 -7.72 8.43
N VAL A 89 9.88 -6.82 7.53
CA VAL A 89 10.08 -6.95 6.09
C VAL A 89 11.57 -6.93 5.74
N PHE A 90 12.37 -6.08 6.39
CA PHE A 90 13.82 -6.07 6.20
C PHE A 90 14.48 -7.35 6.70
N ARG A 91 14.06 -7.89 7.85
CA ARG A 91 14.66 -9.10 8.44
C ARG A 91 14.41 -10.35 7.61
N LEU A 92 13.25 -10.47 6.98
CA LEU A 92 12.91 -11.60 6.12
C LEU A 92 13.57 -11.55 4.74
N TYR A 93 14.28 -10.47 4.41
CA TYR A 93 14.77 -10.24 3.07
C TYR A 93 16.18 -10.83 2.86
N GLY A 94 16.27 -11.89 2.04
CA GLY A 94 17.52 -12.52 1.60
C GLY A 94 18.21 -11.74 0.47
N TYR A 95 19.53 -11.50 0.61
CA TYR A 95 20.35 -10.76 -0.36
C TYR A 95 20.85 -11.61 -1.53
N ASP A 96 19.95 -12.31 -2.19
CA ASP A 96 20.37 -13.07 -3.36
C ASP A 96 20.36 -12.17 -4.60
N LYS A 97 21.50 -12.14 -5.30
CA LYS A 97 21.62 -11.48 -6.62
C LYS A 97 21.21 -12.41 -7.77
N THR A 98 20.86 -13.65 -7.44
CA THR A 98 20.49 -14.70 -8.37
C THR A 98 18.97 -14.73 -8.60
N CYS A 99 18.56 -15.25 -9.75
CA CYS A 99 17.15 -15.44 -10.08
C CYS A 99 16.59 -16.61 -9.25
N PRO A 100 15.40 -16.50 -8.62
CA PRO A 100 14.81 -17.60 -7.86
C PRO A 100 14.34 -18.76 -8.76
N VAL A 101 14.20 -18.52 -10.07
CA VAL A 101 13.71 -19.51 -11.03
C VAL A 101 14.86 -20.32 -11.61
N CYS A 102 15.86 -19.64 -12.19
CA CYS A 102 16.96 -20.29 -12.91
C CYS A 102 18.35 -20.05 -12.31
N GLN A 103 18.44 -19.41 -11.13
CA GLN A 103 19.68 -19.08 -10.42
C GLN A 103 20.68 -18.19 -11.18
N HIS A 104 20.37 -17.77 -12.42
CA HIS A 104 21.20 -16.89 -13.22
C HIS A 104 21.29 -15.47 -12.64
N HIS A 105 22.31 -14.71 -13.05
CA HIS A 105 22.51 -13.34 -12.57
C HIS A 105 21.32 -12.44 -12.97
N THR A 106 20.96 -11.52 -12.07
CA THR A 106 19.86 -10.57 -12.32
C THR A 106 20.40 -9.16 -12.51
N HIS A 107 19.88 -8.47 -13.52
CA HIS A 107 20.24 -7.09 -13.83
C HIS A 107 19.22 -6.12 -13.25
N LYS A 108 19.67 -4.92 -12.89
CA LYS A 108 18.79 -3.86 -12.36
C LYS A 108 18.07 -3.16 -13.50
N LEU A 109 16.77 -2.92 -13.32
CA LEU A 109 15.95 -2.11 -14.20
C LEU A 109 15.73 -0.71 -13.63
N HIS A 110 15.48 0.25 -14.52
CA HIS A 110 15.03 1.58 -14.13
C HIS A 110 13.69 1.48 -13.35
N ARG A 111 13.58 2.29 -12.30
CA ARG A 111 12.36 2.42 -11.50
C ARG A 111 11.27 3.13 -12.32
N LYS A 112 10.03 2.66 -12.21
CA LYS A 112 8.86 3.43 -12.71
C LYS A 112 8.56 4.61 -11.78
N GLY A 113 7.81 5.62 -12.25
CA GLY A 113 7.48 6.83 -11.47
C GLY A 113 6.93 6.52 -10.07
N TYR A 114 5.92 5.65 -9.98
CA TYR A 114 5.34 5.22 -8.70
C TYR A 114 6.36 4.47 -7.80
N GLN A 115 7.30 3.72 -8.39
CA GLN A 115 8.35 3.01 -7.65
C GLN A 115 9.38 3.98 -7.06
N ARG A 116 9.51 5.19 -7.62
CA ARG A 116 10.34 6.25 -7.05
C ARG A 116 9.73 6.76 -5.75
N TRP A 117 8.43 7.00 -5.73
CA TRP A 117 7.68 7.33 -4.51
C TRP A 117 7.74 6.22 -3.47
N LEU A 118 7.51 4.97 -3.88
CA LEU A 118 7.61 3.80 -3.01
C LEU A 118 9.00 3.65 -2.37
N SER A 119 10.05 4.07 -3.10
CA SER A 119 11.44 3.95 -2.63
C SER A 119 11.79 4.83 -1.43
N TYR A 120 10.97 5.84 -1.10
CA TYR A 120 11.11 6.64 0.12
C TYR A 120 10.70 5.86 1.38
N LEU A 121 9.63 5.08 1.30
CA LEU A 121 9.13 4.26 2.41
C LEU A 121 9.94 2.97 2.56
N ILE A 122 10.10 2.23 1.45
CA ILE A 122 10.76 0.93 1.43
C ILE A 122 11.80 0.95 0.30
N PRO A 123 13.09 0.73 0.57
CA PRO A 123 14.13 0.82 -0.44
C PRO A 123 14.00 -0.36 -1.42
N ILE A 124 13.21 -0.18 -2.46
CA ILE A 124 12.91 -1.21 -3.46
C ILE A 124 13.70 -0.92 -4.75
N ARG A 125 14.11 -1.98 -5.43
CA ARG A 125 14.72 -1.99 -6.76
C ARG A 125 14.03 -3.04 -7.61
N ARG A 126 13.94 -2.78 -8.91
CA ARG A 126 13.38 -3.71 -9.88
C ARG A 126 14.52 -4.48 -10.54
N TYR A 127 14.34 -5.79 -10.69
CA TYR A 127 15.32 -6.69 -11.28
C TYR A 127 14.70 -7.46 -12.43
N HIS A 128 15.55 -7.83 -13.39
CA HIS A 128 15.21 -8.68 -14.51
C HIS A 128 16.29 -9.73 -14.73
N CYS A 129 15.84 -10.95 -15.01
CA CYS A 129 16.71 -12.03 -15.44
C CYS A 129 16.68 -12.10 -16.97
N SER A 130 17.85 -12.02 -17.61
CA SER A 130 18.00 -12.19 -19.06
C SER A 130 17.69 -13.60 -19.54
N ASN A 131 17.94 -14.63 -18.71
CA ASN A 131 17.79 -16.02 -19.11
C ASN A 131 16.32 -16.50 -19.12
N CYS A 132 15.55 -16.19 -18.07
CA CYS A 132 14.16 -16.66 -17.93
C CYS A 132 13.10 -15.56 -18.02
N ASN A 133 13.49 -14.33 -18.39
CA ASN A 133 12.61 -13.15 -18.45
C ASN A 133 11.87 -12.79 -17.15
N TRP A 134 12.26 -13.36 -16.01
CA TRP A 134 11.67 -13.04 -14.72
C TRP A 134 11.84 -11.55 -14.40
N LYS A 135 10.77 -10.89 -13.98
CA LYS A 135 10.74 -9.49 -13.55
C LYS A 135 10.17 -9.41 -12.14
N GLY A 136 10.90 -8.79 -11.22
CA GLY A 136 10.44 -8.67 -9.84
C GLY A 136 10.97 -7.44 -9.13
N LEU A 137 10.30 -7.11 -8.03
CA LEU A 137 10.73 -6.08 -7.08
C LEU A 137 11.47 -6.75 -5.93
N ARG A 138 12.53 -6.10 -5.46
CA ARG A 138 13.44 -6.61 -4.46
C ARG A 138 13.88 -5.45 -3.57
N ILE A 139 13.88 -5.68 -2.26
CA ILE A 139 14.33 -4.68 -1.29
C ILE A 139 15.86 -4.67 -1.34
N TYR A 140 16.47 -3.50 -1.14
CA TYR A 140 17.92 -3.39 -1.03
C TYR A 140 18.30 -2.62 0.22
N HIS A 141 19.32 -3.08 0.92
CA HIS A 141 20.00 -2.29 1.91
C HIS A 141 20.81 -1.25 1.15
N LYS A 142 20.52 0.02 1.45
CA LYS A 142 21.45 1.10 1.13
C LYS A 142 22.71 0.78 1.94
N LYS A 143 23.72 0.19 1.30
CA LYS A 143 25.05 0.06 1.89
C LYS A 143 25.45 1.49 2.22
N THR A 144 25.47 1.84 3.50
CA THR A 144 26.03 3.11 3.96
C THR A 144 27.43 3.14 3.38
N ARG A 145 27.67 4.05 2.44
CA ARG A 145 29.01 4.30 1.93
C ARG A 145 29.75 4.86 3.13
N ASN A 146 30.43 3.98 3.87
CA ASN A 146 31.46 4.42 4.80
C ASN A 146 32.51 5.06 3.89
N ARG A 147 32.52 6.39 3.85
CA ARG A 147 33.61 7.14 3.25
C ARG A 147 34.77 6.98 4.22
N GLY A 148 35.58 5.94 3.98
CA GLY A 148 36.96 5.92 4.44
C GLY A 148 37.78 6.90 3.61
#